data_AF-A0AAW7B2I7-F1
#
_entry.id   AF-A0AAW7B2I7-F1
#
_cell.length_a   1.000
_cell.length_b   1.000
_cell.length_c   1.000
_cell.angle_alpha   90.00
_cell.angle_beta   90.00
_cell.angle_gamma   90.00
#
_symmetry.space_group_name_H-M   'P 1'
#
loop_
_entity.id
_entity.type
_entity.pdbx_description
1 polymer ?
#
loop_
_entity_poly.entity_id
_entity_poly.type
_entity_poly.pdbx_seq_one_letter_code
_entity_poly.pdbx_strand_id
1 'polypeptide(L)' 'MKPMTDWREGRGYVHTYVCEQIAAVGRTDRAFITEILAKAGLEVVRQAADSLTVLIPETGKNFTLRGAIYNQRPHHDR' A
#
# COMPACT_ATOMS: atom_id res chain seq x y z
N MET A 1 -6.56 -21.11 -9.62
CA MET A 1 -5.99 -20.04 -8.78
C MET A 1 -5.79 -18.82 -9.67
N LYS A 2 -6.42 -17.70 -9.34
CA LYS A 2 -6.23 -16.43 -10.07
C LYS A 2 -4.75 -16.03 -9.93
N PRO A 3 -4.02 -15.67 -10.99
CA PRO A 3 -2.63 -15.25 -10.83
C PRO A 3 -2.59 -14.06 -9.87
N MET A 4 -1.57 -14.07 -8.99
CA MET A 4 -1.20 -12.94 -8.15
C MET A 4 -1.32 -11.67 -8.98
N THR A 5 -2.09 -10.70 -8.48
CA THR A 5 -2.37 -9.41 -9.14
C THR A 5 -1.10 -8.90 -9.80
N ASP A 6 -1.14 -8.64 -11.12
CA ASP A 6 0.04 -8.11 -11.80
C ASP A 6 0.22 -6.64 -11.38
N TRP A 7 0.99 -6.43 -10.32
CA TRP A 7 1.28 -5.11 -9.79
C TRP A 7 1.96 -4.20 -10.83
N ARG A 8 2.49 -4.76 -11.93
CA ARG A 8 3.09 -4.01 -13.05
C ARG A 8 2.08 -3.12 -13.77
N GLU A 9 0.79 -3.38 -13.63
CA GLU A 9 -0.27 -2.48 -14.11
C GLU A 9 -0.27 -1.12 -13.39
N GLY A 10 0.46 -1.03 -12.26
CA GLY A 10 0.92 0.21 -11.68
C GLY A 10 0.06 0.71 -10.53
N ARG A 11 0.24 2.00 -10.21
CA ARG A 11 -0.27 2.61 -8.97
C ARG A 11 -1.78 2.45 -8.75
N GLY A 12 -2.57 2.44 -9.84
CA GLY A 12 -4.03 2.36 -9.77
C GLY A 12 -4.50 1.04 -9.18
N TYR A 13 -3.90 -0.07 -9.61
CA TYR A 13 -4.25 -1.40 -9.11
C TYR A 13 -3.87 -1.60 -7.64
N VAL A 14 -2.68 -1.14 -7.26
CA VAL A 14 -2.25 -1.18 -5.86
C VAL A 14 -3.21 -0.35 -4.99
N HIS A 15 -3.62 0.83 -5.46
CA HIS A 15 -4.57 1.69 -4.75
C HIS A 15 -5.96 1.03 -4.60
N THR A 16 -6.50 0.47 -5.69
CA THR A 16 -7.79 -0.25 -5.67
C THR A 16 -7.76 -1.42 -4.67
N TYR A 17 -6.69 -2.22 -4.70
CA TYR A 17 -6.51 -3.32 -3.75
C TYR A 17 -6.54 -2.83 -2.29
N VAL A 18 -5.83 -1.74 -1.96
CA VAL A 18 -5.86 -1.14 -0.62
C VAL A 18 -7.29 -0.75 -0.24
N CYS A 19 -8.02 -0.09 -1.13
CA CYS A 19 -9.42 0.30 -0.89
C CYS A 19 -10.33 -0.91 -0.66
N GLU A 20 -10.17 -2.00 -1.41
CA GLU A 20 -10.94 -3.24 -1.24
C GLU A 20 -10.67 -3.89 0.13
N GLN A 21 -9.41 -3.95 0.56
CA GLN A 21 -9.05 -4.49 1.89
C GLN A 21 -9.60 -3.62 3.03
N ILE A 22 -9.55 -2.30 2.89
CA ILE A 22 -10.15 -1.36 3.83
C ILE A 22 -11.67 -1.58 3.91
N ALA A 23 -12.36 -1.71 2.77
CA ALA A 23 -13.80 -1.92 2.73
C ALA A 23 -14.22 -3.26 3.36
N ALA A 24 -13.40 -4.30 3.20
CA ALA A 24 -13.67 -5.62 3.76
C ALA A 24 -13.47 -5.69 5.28
N VAL A 25 -12.46 -4.99 5.82
CA VAL A 25 -12.07 -5.09 7.24
C VAL A 25 -12.56 -3.90 8.08
N GLY A 26 -12.87 -2.77 7.46
CA GLY A 26 -13.26 -1.53 8.14
C GLY A 26 -12.11 -0.82 8.85
N ARG A 27 -10.86 -1.23 8.59
CA ARG A 27 -9.64 -0.64 9.18
C ARG A 27 -8.91 0.20 8.14
N THR A 28 -8.51 1.41 8.54
CA THR A 28 -7.80 2.37 7.68
C THR A 28 -6.42 2.73 8.21
N ASP A 29 -6.00 2.19 9.36
CA ASP A 29 -4.73 2.54 10.02
C ASP A 29 -3.49 2.14 9.20
N ARG A 30 -2.37 2.85 9.44
CA ARG A 30 -1.14 2.73 8.66
C ARG A 30 -0.59 1.32 8.78
N ALA A 31 -0.60 0.76 9.99
CA ALA A 31 -0.11 -0.57 10.25
C ALA A 31 -0.87 -1.60 9.41
N PHE A 32 -2.21 -1.50 9.36
CA PHE A 32 -3.03 -2.32 8.49
C PHE A 32 -2.67 -2.16 7.01
N ILE A 33 -2.54 -0.93 6.51
CA ILE A 33 -2.19 -0.68 5.10
C ILE A 33 -0.81 -1.28 4.77
N THR A 34 0.18 -1.12 5.64
CA THR A 34 1.52 -1.71 5.42
C THR A 34 1.49 -3.24 5.49
N GLU A 35 0.66 -3.81 6.36
CA GLU A 35 0.50 -5.26 6.52
C GLU A 35 -0.10 -5.90 5.26
N ILE A 36 -1.18 -5.33 4.70
CA ILE A 36 -1.81 -5.86 3.49
C ILE A 36 -0.92 -5.73 2.25
N LEU A 37 -0.07 -4.70 2.19
CA LEU A 37 0.92 -4.51 1.12
C LEU A 37 2.03 -5.57 1.24
N ALA A 38 2.55 -5.80 2.46
CA ALA A 38 3.53 -6.85 2.70
C ALA A 38 2.97 -8.25 2.36
N LYS A 39 1.73 -8.55 2.76
CA LYS A 39 1.04 -9.80 2.39
C LYS A 39 0.84 -9.96 0.88
N ALA A 40 0.76 -8.84 0.15
CA ALA A 40 0.67 -8.81 -1.30
C ALA A 40 2.03 -8.96 -2.01
N GLY A 41 3.13 -9.12 -1.25
CA GLY A 41 4.49 -9.20 -1.80
C GLY A 41 5.07 -7.84 -2.20
N LEU A 42 4.51 -6.75 -1.67
CA LEU A 42 4.94 -5.38 -1.94
C LEU A 42 5.70 -4.82 -0.74
N GLU A 43 6.74 -4.04 -1.01
CA GLU A 43 7.57 -3.43 0.03
C GLU A 43 7.27 -1.94 0.17
N VAL A 44 7.08 -1.45 1.39
CA VAL A 44 6.92 -0.02 1.66
C VAL A 44 8.28 0.60 1.95
N VAL A 45 8.84 1.32 0.97
CA VAL A 45 10.20 1.88 1.04
C VAL A 45 10.24 3.32 1.57
N ARG A 46 9.09 4.02 1.58
CA ARG A 46 8.97 5.36 2.16
C ARG A 46 7.58 5.58 2.72
N GLN A 47 7.52 6.19 3.91
CA GLN A 47 6.28 6.63 4.53
C GLN A 47 6.37 8.13 4.79
N ALA A 48 5.43 8.90 4.23
CA ALA A 48 5.25 10.32 4.52
C ALA A 48 3.88 10.53 5.16
N ALA A 49 3.61 11.76 5.63
CA ALA A 49 2.35 12.07 6.32
C ALA A 49 1.10 11.74 5.46
N ASP A 50 1.18 11.98 4.15
CA ASP A 50 0.06 11.88 3.20
C ASP A 50 0.23 10.79 2.13
N SER A 51 1.31 10.01 2.20
CA SER A 51 1.69 9.12 1.11
C SER A 51 2.57 7.94 1.52
N LEU A 52 2.51 6.88 0.72
CA LEU A 52 3.35 5.69 0.82
C LEU A 52 4.01 5.41 -0.51
N THR A 53 5.33 5.21 -0.52
CA THR A 53 6.02 4.68 -1.70
C THR A 53 6.18 3.18 -1.55
N VAL A 54 5.68 2.46 -2.54
CA VAL A 54 5.66 1.00 -2.61
C VAL A 54 6.56 0.54 -3.73
N LEU A 55 7.41 -0.45 -3.47
CA LEU A 55 8.29 -1.13 -4.41
C LEU A 55 7.69 -2.49 -4.77
N ILE A 56 7.78 -2.85 -6.06
CA ILE A 56 7.58 -4.21 -6.56
C ILE A 56 8.97 -4.87 -6.63
N PRO A 57 9.31 -5.80 -5.72
CA PRO A 57 10.64 -6.41 -5.70
C PRO A 57 11.01 -7.09 -7.02
N GLU A 58 10.04 -7.77 -7.65
CA GLU A 58 10.26 -8.50 -8.91
C GLU A 58 10.72 -7.64 -10.08
N THR A 59 10.37 -6.35 -10.09
CA THR A 59 10.64 -5.46 -11.23
C THR A 59 11.49 -4.24 -10.88
N GLY A 60 11.72 -4.01 -9.59
CA GLY A 60 12.36 -2.78 -9.10
C GLY A 60 11.53 -1.51 -9.27
N LYS A 61 10.32 -1.60 -9.85
CA LYS A 61 9.44 -0.45 -10.03
C LYS A 61 8.88 0.00 -8.70
N ASN A 62 8.85 1.31 -8.47
CA ASN A 62 8.18 1.90 -7.33
C ASN A 62 7.09 2.88 -7.76
N PHE A 63 6.09 3.04 -6.89
CA PHE A 63 5.02 4.00 -7.07
C PHE A 63 4.68 4.65 -5.74
N THR A 64 4.29 5.92 -5.80
CA THR A 64 3.79 6.63 -4.63
C THR A 64 2.27 6.65 -4.63
N LEU A 65 1.68 6.02 -3.62
CA LEU A 65 0.28 6.08 -3.29
C LEU A 65 -0.01 7.36 -2.51
N ARG A 66 -1.01 8.13 -2.96
CA ARG A 66 -1.47 9.38 -2.33
C ARG A 66 -2.97 9.34 -2.13
N GLY A 67 -3.47 10.11 -1.16
CA GLY A 67 -4.90 10.25 -0.89
C GLY A 67 -5.21 10.26 0.61
N ALA A 68 -6.45 10.63 0.96
CA ALA A 68 -6.87 10.79 2.35
C ALA A 68 -6.70 9.51 3.19
N ILE A 69 -6.84 8.33 2.58
CA ILE A 69 -6.62 7.04 3.26
C ILE A 69 -5.16 6.83 3.70
N TYR A 70 -4.22 7.51 3.03
CA TYR A 70 -2.80 7.51 3.41
C TYR A 70 -2.44 8.75 4.23
N ASN A 71 -3.39 9.62 4.57
CA ASN A 71 -3.13 10.78 5.42
C ASN A 71 -3.24 10.36 6.87
N GLN A 72 -2.12 9.98 7.45
CA GLN A 72 -2.02 9.61 8.85
C GLN A 72 -0.77 10.22 9.43
N ARG A 73 -0.90 10.71 10.67
CA ARG A 73 0.24 11.26 11.40
C ARG A 73 1.38 10.24 11.32
N PRO A 74 2.61 10.65 10.99
CA PRO A 74 3.77 9.77 11.07
C PRO A 74 3.74 9.08 12.43
N HIS A 75 3.93 7.77 12.46
CA HIS A 75 4.14 7.08 13.72
C HIS A 75 5.45 7.63 14.28
N HIS A 76 5.36 8.58 15.20
CA HIS A 76 6.47 8.92 16.08
C HIS A 76 6.56 7.76 17.06
N ASP A 77 7.54 6.88 16.85
CA ASP A 77 8.08 6.09 17.95
C ASP A 77 8.56 7.10 19.00
N ARG A 78 8.01 7.01 20.21
CA ARG A 78 8.44 7.79 21.37
C ARG A 78 9.18 6.89 22.32
#